data_AF-A0A832X0G7-F1
#
_entry.id   AF-A0A832X0G7-F1
#
_cell.length_a   1.000
_cell.length_b   1.000
_cell.length_c   1.000
_cell.angle_alpha   90.00
_cell.angle_beta   90.00
_cell.angle_gamma   90.00
#
_symmetry.space_group_name_H-M   'P 1'
#
loop_
_entity.id
_entity.type
_entity.pdbx_description
1 polymer ?
#
loop_
_entity_poly.entity_id
_entity_poly.type
_entity_poly.pdbx_seq_one_letter_code
_entity_poly.pdbx_strand_id
1 'polypeptide(L)' 'MGTQIKDLTVDEFLLLLLDTLKEVLEDLKEDILALSSQGYIDSIKESRKEYKEGKFKNLEDILNV' A
#
# COMPACT_ATOMS: atom_id res chain seq x y z
N MET A 1 -12.92 -20.45 -14.88
CA MET A 1 -13.39 -20.96 -13.58
C MET A 1 -12.16 -21.06 -12.70
N GLY A 2 -12.08 -20.24 -11.64
CA GLY A 2 -10.92 -20.22 -10.76
C GLY A 2 -10.93 -21.40 -9.80
N THR A 3 -9.75 -21.92 -9.48
CA THR A 3 -9.52 -22.91 -8.43
C THR A 3 -10.07 -22.37 -7.11
N GLN A 4 -10.93 -23.12 -6.41
CA GLN A 4 -11.45 -22.70 -5.10
C GLN A 4 -10.51 -23.20 -4.00
N ILE A 5 -10.47 -22.52 -2.85
CA ILE A 5 -9.60 -22.91 -1.72
C ILE A 5 -9.83 -24.36 -1.30
N LYS A 6 -11.08 -24.82 -1.32
CA LYS A 6 -11.45 -26.20 -0.94
C LYS A 6 -10.87 -27.27 -1.89
N ASP A 7 -10.43 -26.87 -3.08
CA ASP A 7 -9.90 -27.76 -4.11
C ASP A 7 -8.37 -27.92 -3.98
N LEU A 8 -7.73 -27.18 -3.07
CA LEU A 8 -6.28 -27.21 -2.85
C LEU A 8 -5.88 -28.43 -2.02
N THR A 9 -4.75 -29.02 -2.39
CA THR A 9 -4.00 -29.89 -1.51
C THR A 9 -3.42 -29.09 -0.32
N VAL A 10 -3.00 -29.81 0.72
CA VAL A 10 -2.33 -29.18 1.88
C VAL A 10 -1.11 -28.38 1.44
N ASP A 11 -0.32 -28.91 0.50
CA ASP A 11 0.90 -28.25 0.02
C ASP A 11 0.58 -26.97 -0.77
N GLU A 12 -0.41 -27.01 -1.65
CA GLU A 12 -0.85 -25.83 -2.41
C GLU A 12 -1.45 -24.75 -1.49
N PHE A 13 -2.20 -25.16 -0.46
CA PHE A 13 -2.73 -24.23 0.52
C PHE A 13 -1.63 -23.61 1.38
N LEU A 14 -0.62 -24.38 1.78
CA LEU A 14 0.55 -23.88 2.51
C LEU A 14 1.35 -22.88 1.67
N LEU A 15 1.56 -23.16 0.38
CA LEU A 15 2.21 -22.24 -0.54
C LEU A 15 1.44 -20.91 -0.64
N LEU A 16 0.13 -20.97 -0.85
CA LEU A 16 -0.73 -19.77 -0.90
C LEU A 16 -0.64 -18.95 0.39
N LEU A 17 -0.67 -19.62 1.54
CA LEU A 17 -0.51 -18.97 2.84
C LEU A 17 0.85 -18.30 2.99
N LEU A 18 1.93 -18.98 2.61
CA LEU A 18 3.28 -18.44 2.70
C LEU A 18 3.45 -17.21 1.81
N ASP A 19 2.93 -17.23 0.59
CA ASP A 19 2.99 -16.08 -0.32
C ASP A 19 2.20 -14.90 0.24
N THR A 20 0.98 -15.15 0.74
CA THR A 20 0.15 -14.10 1.36
C THR A 20 0.83 -13.49 2.59
N LEU A 21 1.40 -14.32 3.47
CA LEU A 21 2.11 -13.85 4.65
C LEU A 21 3.35 -13.03 4.28
N LYS A 22 4.06 -13.44 3.24
CA LYS A 22 5.23 -12.72 2.75
C LYS A 22 4.87 -11.32 2.25
N GLU A 23 3.80 -11.20 1.45
CA GLU A 23 3.31 -9.90 0.98
C GLU A 23 2.95 -8.99 2.16
N VAL A 24 2.16 -9.49 3.10
CA VAL A 24 1.77 -8.72 4.31
C VAL A 24 2.98 -8.28 5.14
N LEU A 25 4.02 -9.12 5.22
CA LEU A 25 5.24 -8.78 5.96
C LEU A 25 6.09 -7.72 5.24
N GLU A 26 6.15 -7.73 3.91
CA GLU A 26 6.83 -6.67 3.18
C GLU A 26 6.06 -5.34 3.30
N ASP A 27 4.73 -5.35 3.18
CA ASP A 27 3.90 -4.15 3.41
C ASP A 27 4.13 -3.57 4.82
N LEU A 28 4.12 -4.43 5.84
CA LEU A 28 4.37 -4.01 7.23
C LEU A 28 5.77 -3.40 7.40
N LYS A 29 6.77 -3.97 6.74
CA LYS A 29 8.15 -3.47 6.79
C LYS A 29 8.28 -2.13 6.10
N GLU A 30 7.64 -1.93 4.96
CA GLU A 30 7.58 -0.64 4.27
C GLU A 30 6.94 0.43 5.15
N ASP A 31 5.80 0.11 5.79
CA ASP A 31 5.13 1.01 6.72
C ASP A 31 6.02 1.39 7.90
N ILE A 32 6.69 0.43 8.54
CA ILE A 32 7.61 0.69 9.65
C ILE A 32 8.74 1.62 9.19
N LEU A 33 9.33 1.36 8.02
CA LEU A 33 10.41 2.21 7.48
C LEU A 33 9.91 3.64 7.22
N ALA A 34 8.76 3.77 6.57
CA ALA A 34 8.15 5.06 6.27
C ALA A 34 7.83 5.83 7.56
N LEU A 35 7.19 5.19 8.54
CA LEU A 35 6.81 5.80 9.82
C LEU A 35 8.01 6.14 10.71
N SER A 36 9.13 5.43 10.58
CA SER A 36 10.37 5.76 11.28
C SER A 36 11.09 7.00 10.72
N SER A 37 10.74 7.42 9.50
CA SER A 37 11.35 8.56 8.83
C SER A 37 10.63 9.87 9.20
N GLN A 38 11.31 10.71 9.99
CA GLN A 38 10.78 12.05 10.33
C GLN A 38 10.48 12.89 9.09
N GLY A 39 11.30 12.77 8.04
CA GLY A 39 11.08 13.48 6.77
C GLY A 39 9.80 13.04 6.06
N TYR A 40 9.48 11.74 6.08
CA TYR A 40 8.22 11.24 5.52
C TYR A 40 7.00 11.72 6.33
N ILE A 41 7.11 11.73 7.66
CA ILE A 41 6.05 12.28 8.52
C ILE A 41 5.82 13.77 8.25
N ASP A 42 6.89 14.53 8.06
CA ASP A 42 6.80 15.96 7.79
C ASP A 42 6.25 16.24 6.38
N SER A 43 6.59 15.45 5.36
CA SER A 43 5.98 15.57 4.03
C SER A 43 4.47 15.31 4.04
N ILE A 44 3.99 14.36 4.86
CA ILE A 44 2.54 14.14 5.05
C ILE A 44 1.88 15.35 5.69
N LYS A 45 2.50 15.94 6.73
CA LYS A 45 1.95 17.13 7.39
C LYS A 45 1.87 18.31 6.42
N GLU A 46 2.92 18.53 5.64
CA GLU A 46 2.99 19.55 4.62
C GLU A 46 1.89 19.36 3.56
N SER A 47 1.82 18.16 2.96
CA SER A 47 0.79 17.85 1.96
C SER A 47 -0.63 18.08 2.48
N ARG A 48 -0.91 17.69 3.74
CA ARG A 48 -2.22 17.93 4.38
C ARG A 48 -2.49 19.41 4.61
N LYS A 49 -1.47 20.21 4.92
CA LYS A 49 -1.58 21.66 5.06
C LYS A 49 -1.87 22.31 3.71
N GLU A 50 -1.11 21.95 2.68
CA GLU A 50 -1.30 22.46 1.31
C GLU A 50 -2.70 22.16 0.79
N TYR A 51 -3.19 20.93 0.99
CA TYR A 51 -4.56 20.56 0.63
C TYR A 51 -5.60 21.46 1.30
N LYS A 52 -5.48 21.71 2.62
CA LYS A 52 -6.38 22.59 3.37
C LYS A 52 -6.29 24.05 2.92
N GLU A 53 -5.12 24.50 2.49
CA GLU A 53 -4.88 25.84 1.95
C GLU A 53 -5.30 25.97 0.48
N GLY A 54 -5.81 24.91 -0.14
CA GLY A 54 -6.18 24.90 -1.56
C GLY A 54 -4.98 24.89 -2.52
N LYS A 55 -3.79 24.58 -2.02
CA LYS A 55 -2.54 24.47 -2.79
C LYS A 55 -2.38 23.07 -3.37
N PHE A 56 -3.37 22.61 -4.12
CA PHE A 56 -3.31 21.36 -4.86
C PHE A 56 -3.79 21.60 -6.28
N LYS A 57 -3.48 20.67 -7.19
CA LYS A 57 -4.03 20.63 -8.53
C LYS A 57 -4.98 19.46 -8.64
N ASN A 58 -6.07 19.62 -9.37
CA ASN A 58 -6.90 18.46 -9.67
C ASN A 58 -6.16 17.56 -10.67
N LEU A 59 -6.52 16.29 -10.67
CA LEU A 59 -5.84 15.32 -11.52
C LEU A 59 -6.08 15.64 -13.01
N GLU A 60 -7.28 16.12 -13.34
CA GLU A 60 -7.68 16.58 -14.66
C GLU A 60 -6.80 17.73 -15.17
N ASP A 61 -6.41 18.65 -14.28
CA ASP A 61 -5.52 19.78 -14.58
C ASP A 61 -4.10 19.34 -14.97
N ILE A 62 -3.72 18.11 -14.60
CA ILE A 62 -2.39 17.52 -14.86
C ILE A 62 -2.45 16.58 -16.07
N LEU A 63 -3.55 15.83 -16.23
CA LEU A 63 -3.63 14.75 -17.20
C LEU A 63 -4.09 15.17 -18.61
N ASN A 64 -4.47 16.43 -18.86
CA ASN A 64 -4.93 16.90 -20.17
C ASN A 64 -5.99 15.96 -20.82
N VAL A 65 -6.94 15.46 -20.03
CA VAL A 65 -8.04 14.60 -20.49
C VAL A 65 -9.34 15.37 -20.50
#